data_AF-A0A8J5NLQ8-F1
#
_entry.id   AF-A0A8J5NLQ8-F1
#
_cell.length_a   1.000
_cell.length_b   1.000
_cell.length_c   1.000
_cell.angle_alpha   90.00
_cell.angle_beta   90.00
_cell.angle_gamma   90.00
#
_symmetry.space_group_name_H-M   'P 1'
#
loop_
_entity.id
_entity.type
_entity.pdbx_description
1 polymer ?
#
loop_
_entity_poly.entity_id
_entity_poly.type
_entity_poly.pdbx_seq_one_letter_code
_entity_poly.pdbx_strand_id
1 'polypeptide(L)'
;MIFDPCFGKITGILDWKFTGVVPYPQWNSRSSFLWNGIDTLESLDEKYRLLEVFKQRCKEKGCTLFEETEYTSPLQEDMQRAVDFLRVRVGVSPGGQRQELVQGWKDMVLENIAKFGA
;
A
#
# COMPACT_ATOMS: atom_id res chain seq x y z
N MET A 1 0.41 -14.23 9.21
CA MET A 1 1.48 -13.31 9.64
C MET A 1 2.78 -14.09 9.64
N ILE A 2 3.86 -13.54 9.10
CA ILE A 2 5.18 -14.18 9.16
C ILE A 2 5.97 -13.52 10.30
N PHE A 3 6.40 -14.36 11.24
CA PHE A 3 7.20 -13.98 12.40
C PHE A 3 8.60 -14.57 12.24
N ASP A 4 9.62 -13.74 12.39
CA ASP A 4 11.01 -14.15 12.42
C ASP A 4 11.45 -14.39 13.87
N PRO A 5 11.71 -15.64 14.28
CA PRO A 5 12.08 -15.96 15.65
C PRO A 5 13.49 -15.52 16.02
N CYS A 6 14.38 -15.30 15.05
CA CYS A 6 15.75 -14.84 15.30
C CYS A 6 15.77 -13.37 15.73
N PHE A 7 14.89 -12.55 15.14
CA PHE A 7 14.80 -11.12 15.44
C PHE A 7 13.62 -10.75 16.34
N GLY A 8 12.72 -11.68 16.63
CA GLY A 8 11.52 -11.43 17.43
C GLY A 8 10.56 -10.44 16.77
N LYS A 9 10.51 -10.40 15.42
CA LYS A 9 9.79 -9.37 14.65
C LYS A 9 8.82 -9.98 13.66
N ILE A 10 7.75 -9.24 13.38
CA ILE A 10 6.86 -9.51 12.26
C ILE A 10 7.56 -8.99 10.99
N THR A 11 7.80 -9.87 10.03
CA THR A 11 8.45 -9.50 8.76
C THR A 11 7.46 -9.43 7.60
N GLY A 12 6.28 -10.02 7.76
CA GLY A 12 5.24 -9.96 6.74
C GLY A 12 3.82 -10.17 7.28
N ILE A 13 2.86 -9.62 6.54
CA ILE A 13 1.44 -9.67 6.84
C ILE A 13 0.74 -10.44 5.73
N LEU A 14 -0.30 -11.18 6.09
CA LEU A 14 -1.14 -11.84 5.10
C LEU A 14 -2.11 -10.79 4.54
N ASP A 15 -1.94 -10.45 3.27
CA ASP A 15 -2.89 -9.64 2.54
C ASP A 15 -4.15 -10.49 2.29
N TRP A 16 -5.20 -10.22 3.05
CA TRP A 16 -6.47 -10.93 2.98
C TRP A 16 -7.13 -10.83 1.60
N LYS A 17 -6.84 -9.78 0.83
CA LYS A 17 -7.47 -9.53 -0.47
C LYS A 17 -6.83 -10.35 -1.59
N PHE A 18 -5.58 -10.78 -1.42
CA PHE A 18 -4.82 -11.49 -2.46
C PHE A 18 -4.16 -12.77 -1.98
N THR A 19 -4.44 -13.20 -0.74
CA THR A 19 -3.90 -14.42 -0.13
C THR A 19 -2.36 -14.50 -0.23
N GLY A 20 -1.69 -13.34 -0.19
CA GLY A 20 -0.24 -13.20 -0.35
C GLY A 20 0.42 -12.69 0.92
N VAL A 21 1.71 -12.96 1.08
CA VAL A 21 2.51 -12.34 2.14
C VAL A 21 3.08 -11.04 1.58
N VAL A 22 2.72 -9.93 2.21
CA VAL A 22 3.31 -8.62 1.91
C VAL A 22 4.30 -8.23 3.01
N PRO A 23 5.37 -7.46 2.68
CA PRO A 23 6.25 -6.89 3.69
C PRO A 23 5.46 -6.14 4.76
N TYR A 24 5.94 -6.16 6.01
CA TYR A 24 5.28 -5.50 7.13
C TYR A 24 4.88 -4.03 6.86
N PRO A 25 5.70 -3.19 6.18
CA PRO A 25 5.30 -1.84 5.79
C PRO A 25 4.05 -1.75 4.90
N GLN A 26 3.72 -2.81 4.18
CA GLN A 26 2.53 -2.91 3.33
C GLN A 26 1.30 -3.46 4.07
N TRP A 27 1.25 -3.39 5.41
CA TRP A 27 0.13 -3.87 6.23
C TRP A 27 -1.25 -3.37 5.76
N ASN A 28 -1.29 -2.16 5.20
CA ASN A 28 -2.47 -1.55 4.60
C ASN A 28 -2.27 -1.35 3.09
N SER A 29 -2.02 -2.45 2.37
CA SER A 29 -1.85 -2.40 0.92
C SER A 29 -3.08 -1.74 0.26
N ARG A 30 -2.82 -0.85 -0.72
CA ARG A 30 -3.83 0.01 -1.40
C ARG A 30 -4.62 0.94 -0.48
N SER A 31 -4.15 1.17 0.75
CA SER A 31 -4.90 1.86 1.79
C SER A 31 -6.30 1.27 1.96
N SER A 32 -6.51 -0.04 1.76
CA SER A 32 -7.85 -0.65 1.69
C SER A 32 -8.52 -0.87 3.04
N PHE A 33 -7.77 -0.73 4.13
CA PHE A 33 -8.29 -0.75 5.49
C PHE A 33 -9.44 0.25 5.65
N LEU A 34 -10.54 -0.21 6.27
CA LEU A 34 -11.78 0.55 6.48
C LEU A 34 -12.56 0.93 5.21
N TRP A 35 -12.16 0.45 4.03
CA TRP A 35 -12.94 0.67 2.81
C TRP A 35 -14.14 -0.29 2.75
N ASN A 36 -15.32 0.25 2.44
CA ASN A 36 -16.56 -0.53 2.32
C ASN A 36 -16.77 -1.17 0.93
N GLY A 37 -15.84 -0.95 -0.01
CA GLY A 37 -15.90 -1.51 -1.37
C GLY A 37 -16.67 -0.68 -2.40
N ILE A 38 -17.24 0.47 -2.01
CA ILE A 38 -17.97 1.38 -2.90
C ILE A 38 -17.01 2.46 -3.41
N ASP A 39 -16.96 2.66 -4.73
CA ASP A 39 -16.11 3.67 -5.38
C ASP A 39 -16.87 5.00 -5.56
N THR A 40 -17.22 5.63 -4.44
CA THR A 40 -17.86 6.97 -4.39
C THR A 40 -17.04 7.91 -3.51
N LEU A 41 -17.13 9.22 -3.77
CA LEU A 41 -16.43 10.24 -2.96
C LEU A 41 -16.80 10.14 -1.48
N GLU A 42 -18.11 10.06 -1.16
CA GLU A 42 -18.61 9.92 0.21
C GLU A 42 -18.03 8.68 0.91
N SER A 43 -17.95 7.56 0.19
CA SER A 43 -17.36 6.34 0.75
C SER A 43 -15.87 6.48 1.04
N LEU A 44 -15.13 7.22 0.22
CA LEU A 44 -13.71 7.46 0.42
C LEU A 44 -13.49 8.43 1.58
N ASP A 45 -14.30 9.48 1.68
CA ASP A 45 -14.24 10.47 2.76
C ASP A 45 -14.51 9.81 4.12
N GLU A 46 -15.53 8.96 4.21
CA GLU A 46 -15.83 8.24 5.46
C GLU A 46 -14.70 7.29 5.85
N LYS A 47 -14.13 6.57 4.89
CA LYS A 47 -12.95 5.72 5.12
C LYS A 47 -11.79 6.55 5.69
N TYR A 48 -11.49 7.72 5.12
CA TYR A 48 -10.42 8.58 5.63
C TYR A 48 -10.75 9.14 7.02
N ARG A 49 -12.00 9.53 7.28
CA ARG A 49 -12.45 9.95 8.61
C ARG A 49 -12.25 8.86 9.65
N LEU A 50 -12.62 7.61 9.35
CA LEU A 50 -12.43 6.47 10.24
C LEU A 50 -10.95 6.12 10.44
N LEU A 51 -10.12 6.30 9.40
CA LEU A 51 -8.68 6.12 9.50
C LEU A 51 -8.06 7.10 10.50
N GLU A 52 -8.48 8.37 10.51
CA GLU A 52 -8.01 9.35 11.49
C GLU A 52 -8.48 9.01 12.92
N VAL A 53 -9.72 8.55 13.09
CA VAL A 53 -10.19 8.04 14.39
C VAL A 53 -9.33 6.85 14.85
N PHE A 54 -9.01 5.92 13.95
CA PHE A 54 -8.18 4.76 14.26
C PHE A 54 -6.75 5.18 14.68
N LYS A 55 -6.11 6.09 13.93
CA LYS A 55 -4.81 6.66 14.29
C LYS A 55 -4.81 7.27 15.69
N GLN A 56 -5.83 8.07 16.00
CA GLN A 56 -5.98 8.71 17.30
C GLN A 56 -6.12 7.66 18.42
N ARG A 57 -6.91 6.61 18.20
CA ARG A 57 -7.06 5.50 19.16
C ARG A 57 -5.77 4.71 19.36
N CYS A 58 -4.99 4.48 18.30
CA CYS A 58 -3.68 3.85 18.41
C CYS A 58 -2.74 4.68 19.28
N LYS A 59 -2.70 5.99 19.07
CA LYS A 59 -1.91 6.93 19.89
C LYS A 59 -2.31 6.90 21.36
N GLU A 60 -3.61 6.95 21.65
CA GLU A 60 -4.16 6.87 23.02
C GLU A 60 -3.77 5.57 23.74
N LYS A 61 -3.58 4.48 23.00
CA LYS A 61 -3.21 3.16 23.52
C LYS A 61 -1.70 2.89 23.51
N GLY A 62 -0.88 3.83 23.04
CA GLY A 62 0.56 3.63 22.89
C GLY A 62 0.93 2.60 21.82
N CYS A 63 0.10 2.43 20.79
CA CYS A 63 0.40 1.56 19.67
C CYS A 63 1.34 2.25 18.68
N THR A 64 2.50 1.64 18.43
CA THR A 64 3.57 2.09 17.54
C THR A 64 3.42 1.61 16.09
N LEU A 65 2.28 1.01 15.74
CA LEU A 65 2.04 0.36 14.44
C LEU A 65 2.44 1.23 13.25
N PHE A 66 2.08 2.52 13.26
CA PHE A 66 2.37 3.42 12.14
C PHE A 66 3.87 3.69 12.00
N GLU A 67 4.56 3.96 13.11
CA GLU A 67 6.00 4.21 13.14
C GLU A 67 6.79 2.96 12.72
N GLU A 68 6.36 1.78 13.17
CA GLU A 68 7.02 0.52 12.84
C GLU A 68 6.79 0.05 11.40
N THR A 69 5.75 0.57 10.75
CA THR A 69 5.37 0.19 9.38
C THR A 69 5.77 1.24 8.35
N GLU A 70 6.40 2.35 8.75
CA GLU A 70 6.96 3.31 7.82
C GLU A 70 8.09 2.70 6.99
N TYR A 71 8.23 3.19 5.76
CA TYR A 71 9.39 2.87 4.94
C TYR A 71 10.64 3.46 5.59
N THR A 72 11.69 2.65 5.64
CA THR A 72 12.97 3.03 6.25
C THR A 72 13.93 3.68 5.27
N SER A 73 13.60 3.66 3.97
CA SER A 73 14.40 4.31 2.94
C SER A 73 13.57 4.79 1.75
N PRO A 74 14.01 5.86 1.06
CA PRO A 74 13.38 6.31 -0.17
C PRO A 74 13.32 5.21 -1.26
N LEU A 75 14.34 4.35 -1.33
CA LEU A 75 14.34 3.22 -2.27
C LEU A 75 13.19 2.23 -2.00
N GLN A 76 12.80 2.01 -0.73
CA GLN A 76 11.64 1.17 -0.44
C GLN A 76 10.34 1.82 -0.94
N GLU A 77 10.20 3.14 -0.76
CA GLU A 77 9.06 3.90 -1.29
C GLU A 77 9.00 3.82 -2.83
N ASP A 78 10.15 3.99 -3.48
CA ASP A 78 10.26 3.96 -4.94
C ASP A 78 9.95 2.57 -5.50
N MET A 79 10.46 1.52 -4.87
CA MET A 79 10.10 0.14 -5.19
C MET A 79 8.58 -0.06 -5.10
N GLN A 80 7.96 0.41 -4.01
CA GLN A 80 6.52 0.27 -3.85
C GLN A 80 5.74 1.01 -4.92
N ARG A 81 6.12 2.25 -5.24
CA ARG A 81 5.48 3.04 -6.31
C ARG A 81 5.56 2.32 -7.64
N ALA A 82 6.73 1.78 -8.00
CA ALA A 82 6.89 0.99 -9.23
C ALA A 82 5.93 -0.21 -9.26
N VAL A 83 5.86 -0.98 -8.17
CA VAL A 83 4.97 -2.15 -8.05
C VAL A 83 3.50 -1.74 -8.17
N ASP A 84 3.07 -0.68 -7.49
CA ASP A 84 1.68 -0.22 -7.48
C ASP A 84 1.22 0.23 -8.88
N PHE A 85 2.01 1.06 -9.57
CA PHE A 85 1.65 1.53 -10.92
C PHE A 85 1.74 0.43 -11.98
N LEU A 86 2.73 -0.46 -11.89
CA LEU A 86 2.83 -1.62 -12.77
C LEU A 86 1.60 -2.50 -12.62
N ARG A 87 1.17 -2.72 -11.38
CA ARG A 87 -0.01 -3.50 -11.05
C ARG A 87 -1.29 -2.88 -11.60
N VAL A 88 -1.51 -1.58 -11.39
CA VAL A 88 -2.72 -0.90 -11.88
C VAL A 88 -2.77 -0.98 -13.41
N ARG A 89 -1.63 -0.82 -14.10
CA ARG A 89 -1.54 -1.02 -15.55
C ARG A 89 -1.93 -2.43 -15.98
N VAL A 90 -1.34 -3.48 -15.40
CA VAL A 90 -1.69 -4.87 -15.81
C VAL A 90 -3.10 -5.30 -15.37
N GLY A 91 -3.65 -4.69 -14.32
CA GLY A 91 -4.98 -5.03 -13.81
C GLY A 91 -6.13 -4.25 -14.45
N VAL A 92 -5.89 -3.01 -14.90
CA VAL A 92 -6.94 -2.11 -15.40
C VAL A 92 -6.87 -1.94 -16.91
N SER A 93 -5.67 -1.79 -17.49
CA SER A 93 -5.51 -1.53 -18.92
C SER A 93 -6.10 -2.63 -19.82
N PRO A 94 -5.96 -3.95 -19.52
CA PRO A 94 -6.55 -4.99 -20.35
C PRO A 94 -8.09 -4.93 -20.42
N GLY A 95 -8.74 -4.35 -19.41
CA GLY A 95 -10.19 -4.18 -19.37
C GLY A 95 -10.70 -2.94 -20.11
N GLY A 96 -9.82 -2.18 -20.79
CA GLY A 96 -10.21 -0.96 -21.51
C GLY A 96 -10.59 0.23 -20.62
N GLN A 97 -10.41 0.12 -19.31
CA GLN A 97 -10.75 1.17 -18.35
C GLN A 97 -9.59 2.16 -18.18
N ARG A 98 -9.91 3.42 -17.84
CA ARG A 98 -8.95 4.48 -17.48
C ARG A 98 -7.77 4.63 -18.45
N GLN A 99 -8.04 4.52 -19.75
CA GLN A 99 -7.01 4.53 -20.80
C GLN A 99 -6.18 5.82 -20.81
N GLU A 100 -6.80 6.93 -20.42
CA GLU A 100 -6.18 8.24 -20.28
C GLU A 100 -5.04 8.29 -19.25
N LEU A 101 -5.04 7.37 -18.26
CA LEU A 101 -4.02 7.32 -17.22
C LEU A 101 -2.88 6.34 -17.51
N VAL A 102 -3.03 5.46 -18.52
CA VAL A 102 -2.11 4.34 -18.78
C VAL A 102 -0.70 4.81 -19.09
N GLN A 103 -0.56 5.90 -19.85
CA GLN A 103 0.75 6.46 -20.16
C GLN A 103 1.42 7.02 -18.91
N GLY A 104 0.70 7.80 -18.09
CA GLY A 104 1.23 8.32 -16.82
C GLY A 104 1.64 7.19 -15.86
N TRP A 105 0.88 6.10 -15.80
CA TRP A 105 1.28 4.93 -15.00
C TRP A 105 2.57 4.29 -15.50
N LYS A 106 2.75 4.18 -16.83
CA LYS A 106 4.00 3.67 -17.41
C LYS A 106 5.18 4.57 -17.03
N ASP A 107 5.00 5.88 -17.11
CA ASP A 107 6.07 6.84 -16.80
C ASP A 107 6.47 6.74 -15.32
N MET A 108 5.49 6.65 -14.42
CA MET A 108 5.75 6.42 -12.99
C MET A 108 6.52 5.11 -12.73
N VAL A 109 6.19 4.02 -13.44
CA VAL A 109 6.95 2.75 -13.30
C VAL A 109 8.40 2.94 -13.72
N LEU A 110 8.64 3.54 -14.89
CA LEU A 110 9.99 3.72 -15.42
C LEU A 110 10.82 4.67 -14.56
N GLU A 111 10.25 5.79 -14.12
CA GLU A 111 10.93 6.75 -13.24
C GLU A 111 11.41 6.11 -11.93
N ASN A 112 10.56 5.30 -11.30
CA ASN A 112 10.90 4.68 -10.02
C ASN A 112 11.87 3.50 -10.19
N ILE A 113 11.78 2.73 -11.28
CA ILE A 113 12.73 1.64 -11.57
C ILE A 113 14.14 2.19 -11.89
N ALA A 114 14.24 3.33 -12.59
CA ALA A 114 15.52 3.95 -12.93
C ALA A 114 16.39 4.29 -11.71
N LYS A 115 15.77 4.50 -10.54
CA LYS A 115 16.48 4.77 -9.27
C LYS A 115 17.31 3.59 -8.76
N PHE A 116 17.12 2.41 -9.34
CA PHE A 116 17.90 1.20 -9.07
C PHE A 116 19.02 0.95 -10.08
N GLY A 117 19.26 1.87 -11.02
CA GLY A 117 20.31 1.76 -12.04
C GLY A 117 19.94 0.91 -13.26
N ALA A 118 18.64 0.76 -13.51
CA ALA A 118 18.09 0.10 -14.70
C ALA A 118 18.01 1.03 -15.92
#